data_AF-G2GMJ6-F1
#
_entry.id   AF-G2GMJ6-F1
#
_cell.length_a   1.000
_cell.length_b   1.000
_cell.length_c   1.000
_cell.angle_alpha   90.00
_cell.angle_beta   90.00
_cell.angle_gamma   90.00
#
_symmetry.space_group_name_H-M   'P 1'
#
loop_
_entity.id
_entity.type
_entity.pdbx_description
1 polymer ?
#
loop_
_entity_poly.entity_id
_entity_poly.type
_entity_poly.pdbx_seq_one_letter_code
_entity_poly.pdbx_strand_id
1 'polypeptide(L)'
;MRSNWKSRKRSRYIDAAGRMCHACGESLGQDLEYDRYTELIRGVLCQYCSGAVYECPHPDGCYRADYLNHPPAGHLRERYYTGGNRNDRPRLRGAAA
;
A
#
# COMPACT_ATOMS: atom_id res chain seq x y z
N MET A 1 16.33 -3.68 -15.91
CA MET A 1 16.14 -3.70 -14.44
C MET A 1 14.67 -3.64 -14.12
N ARG A 2 14.10 -4.65 -13.44
CA ARG A 2 12.72 -4.57 -12.94
C ARG A 2 12.67 -3.48 -11.86
N SER A 3 11.77 -2.52 -12.01
CA SER A 3 11.60 -1.43 -11.04
C SER A 3 11.28 -2.00 -9.66
N ASN A 4 12.21 -1.90 -8.71
CA ASN A 4 12.02 -2.37 -7.33
C ASN A 4 11.20 -1.38 -6.47
N TRP A 5 10.23 -0.68 -7.09
CA TRP A 5 9.47 0.38 -6.44
C TRP A 5 8.66 -0.16 -5.25
N LYS A 6 8.12 -1.38 -5.40
CA LYS A 6 7.27 -2.01 -4.41
C LYS A 6 8.03 -2.30 -3.12
N SER A 7 9.24 -2.88 -3.22
CA SER A 7 10.05 -3.16 -2.02
C SER A 7 10.57 -1.87 -1.37
N ARG A 8 10.84 -0.81 -2.14
CA ARG A 8 11.21 0.50 -1.57
C ARG A 8 10.07 1.11 -0.75
N LYS A 9 8.84 1.09 -1.27
CA LYS A 9 7.67 1.56 -0.51
C LYS A 9 7.42 0.67 0.70
N ARG A 10 7.46 -0.64 0.54
CA ARG A 10 7.32 -1.58 1.65
C ARG A 10 8.30 -1.27 2.79
N SER A 11 9.57 -0.99 2.45
CA SER A 11 10.58 -0.60 3.44
C SER A 11 10.19 0.70 4.16
N ARG A 12 9.75 1.74 3.45
CA ARG A 12 9.27 2.99 4.08
C ARG A 12 8.13 2.79 5.07
N TYR A 13 7.15 1.96 4.72
CA TYR A 13 6.02 1.68 5.61
C TYR A 13 6.47 0.85 6.82
N ILE A 14 7.44 -0.05 6.65
CA ILE A 14 8.06 -0.78 7.75
C ILE A 14 8.86 0.16 8.67
N ASP A 15 9.59 1.12 8.09
CA ASP A 15 10.37 2.10 8.87
C ASP A 15 9.45 3.03 9.67
N ALA A 16 8.26 3.34 9.14
CA ALA A 16 7.30 4.24 9.78
C ALA A 16 6.47 3.62 10.91
N ALA A 17 6.08 2.34 10.80
CA ALA A 17 5.16 1.70 11.75
C ALA A 17 5.59 0.28 12.18
N GLY A 18 6.83 -0.11 11.87
CA GLY A 18 7.38 -1.41 12.22
C GLY A 18 7.13 -2.50 11.17
N ARG A 19 7.87 -3.60 11.34
CA ARG A 19 7.86 -4.78 10.45
C ARG A 19 6.70 -5.74 10.66
N MET A 20 5.95 -5.56 11.76
CA MET A 20 4.77 -6.36 12.04
C MET A 20 3.62 -5.95 11.13
N CYS A 21 2.62 -6.81 11.02
CA CYS A 21 1.37 -6.54 10.34
C CYS A 21 0.73 -5.31 10.98
N HIS A 22 0.44 -4.31 10.17
CA HIS A 22 -0.15 -3.06 10.65
C HIS A 22 -1.61 -3.20 11.07
N ALA A 23 -2.27 -4.31 10.73
CA ALA A 23 -3.61 -4.62 11.24
C ALA A 23 -3.55 -5.42 12.55
N CYS A 24 -3.00 -6.64 12.55
CA CYS A 24 -3.07 -7.51 13.72
C CYS A 24 -1.90 -7.38 14.70
N GLY A 25 -0.74 -6.85 14.30
CA GLY A 25 0.46 -6.81 15.14
C GLY A 25 1.17 -8.17 15.38
N GLU A 26 0.48 -9.29 15.18
CA GLU A 26 0.94 -10.63 15.58
C GLU A 26 1.87 -11.34 14.58
N SER A 27 1.98 -10.87 13.34
CA SER A 27 2.71 -11.56 12.27
C SER A 27 3.51 -10.61 11.42
N LEU A 28 4.59 -11.09 10.77
CA LEU A 28 5.39 -10.29 9.85
C LEU A 28 4.54 -9.75 8.69
N GLY A 29 4.62 -8.44 8.45
CA GLY A 29 4.02 -7.81 7.28
C GLY A 29 4.72 -8.31 6.01
N GLN A 30 3.97 -8.89 5.08
CA GLN A 30 4.49 -9.47 3.85
C GLN A 30 4.34 -8.52 2.68
N ASP A 31 3.16 -7.93 2.53
CA ASP A 31 2.85 -7.11 1.36
C ASP A 31 2.20 -5.77 1.73
N LEU A 32 2.31 -4.81 0.83
CA LEU A 32 1.64 -3.51 0.91
C LEU A 32 0.13 -3.68 0.67
N GLU A 33 -0.68 -3.18 1.58
CA GLU A 33 -2.12 -3.00 1.39
C GLU A 33 -2.42 -1.58 0.95
N TYR A 34 -3.37 -1.44 0.04
CA TYR A 34 -3.80 -0.15 -0.48
C TYR A 34 -5.30 -0.13 -0.72
N ASP A 35 -5.86 1.06 -0.57
CA ASP A 35 -7.24 1.36 -0.92
C ASP A 35 -7.44 1.25 -2.44
N ARG A 36 -8.35 0.38 -2.88
CA ARG A 36 -8.62 0.18 -4.31
C ARG A 36 -9.29 1.37 -5.00
N TYR A 37 -9.91 2.28 -4.26
CA TYR A 37 -10.58 3.47 -4.79
C TYR A 37 -9.64 4.67 -4.88
N THR A 38 -8.85 4.91 -3.83
CA THR A 38 -7.94 6.07 -3.79
C THR A 38 -6.52 5.74 -4.28
N GLU A 39 -6.24 4.45 -4.44
CA GLU A 39 -4.91 3.88 -4.71
C GLU A 39 -3.87 4.19 -3.62
N LEU A 40 -4.27 4.73 -2.46
CA LEU A 40 -3.35 5.06 -1.38
C LEU A 40 -2.99 3.81 -0.60
N ILE A 41 -1.69 3.64 -0.34
CA ILE A 41 -1.20 2.61 0.56
C ILE A 41 -1.64 2.96 1.99
N ARG A 42 -2.15 1.96 2.71
CA ARG A 42 -2.49 2.10 4.13
C ARG A 42 -1.43 1.49 5.04
N GLY A 43 -0.75 0.43 4.60
CA GLY A 43 0.26 -0.22 5.44
C GLY A 43 0.85 -1.49 4.85
N VAL A 44 1.55 -2.26 5.68
CA VAL A 44 1.97 -3.63 5.37
C VAL A 44 1.17 -4.64 6.17
N LEU A 45 0.63 -5.65 5.49
CA LEU A 45 -0.17 -6.72 6.10
C LEU A 45 0.49 -8.09 5.94
N CYS A 46 0.22 -8.98 6.90
CA CYS A 46 0.49 -10.40 6.72
C CYS A 46 -0.46 -11.01 5.67
N GLN A 47 -0.16 -12.22 5.18
CA GLN A 47 -1.00 -12.89 4.18
C GLN A 47 -2.46 -13.02 4.62
N TYR A 48 -2.69 -13.39 5.88
CA TYR A 48 -4.04 -13.56 6.40
C TYR A 48 -4.84 -12.25 6.39
N CYS A 49 -4.26 -11.19 6.97
CA CYS A 49 -4.93 -9.89 7.00
C CYS A 49 -5.13 -9.31 5.60
N SER A 50 -4.20 -9.52 4.65
CA SER A 50 -4.39 -9.02 3.29
C SER A 50 -5.62 -9.57 2.57
N GLY A 51 -6.06 -10.80 2.90
CA GLY A 51 -7.28 -11.38 2.35
C GLY A 51 -8.53 -10.98 3.13
N ALA A 52 -8.43 -10.89 4.45
CA ALA A 52 -9.59 -10.78 5.34
C ALA A 52 -9.87 -9.37 5.88
N VAL A 53 -8.99 -8.37 5.64
CA VAL A 53 -9.14 -7.02 6.25
C VAL A 53 -10.46 -6.34 5.87
N TYR A 54 -11.01 -6.66 4.69
CA TYR A 54 -12.29 -6.12 4.21
C TYR A 54 -13.51 -7.00 4.54
N GLU A 55 -13.33 -8.20 5.09
CA GLU A 55 -14.44 -9.14 5.37
C GLU A 55 -15.21 -8.77 6.64
N CYS A 56 -14.74 -7.77 7.36
CA CYS A 56 -15.24 -7.36 8.65
C CYS A 56 -16.10 -6.09 8.50
N PRO A 57 -17.45 -6.20 8.56
CA PRO A 57 -18.36 -5.08 8.25
C PRO A 57 -18.59 -4.12 9.42
N HIS A 58 -17.94 -4.33 10.56
CA HIS A 58 -18.14 -3.50 11.74
C HIS A 58 -17.40 -2.16 11.61
N PRO A 59 -18.03 -1.04 12.01
CA PRO A 59 -17.45 0.29 11.86
C PRO A 59 -16.28 0.57 12.81
N ASP A 60 -16.21 -0.11 13.96
CA ASP A 60 -15.21 0.09 15.01
C ASP A 60 -15.15 -1.14 15.95
N GLY A 61 -14.15 -1.21 16.84
CA GLY A 61 -14.03 -2.21 17.91
C GLY A 61 -13.37 -3.52 17.47
N CYS A 62 -12.72 -3.52 16.31
CA CYS A 62 -11.95 -4.66 15.81
C CYS A 62 -10.76 -4.14 15.04
N TYR A 63 -9.60 -4.76 15.29
CA TYR A 63 -8.30 -4.37 14.73
C TYR A 63 -8.31 -4.16 13.20
N ARG A 64 -9.18 -4.85 12.45
CA ARG A 64 -9.33 -4.65 11.00
C ARG A 64 -10.00 -3.33 10.67
N ALA A 65 -11.09 -3.00 11.37
CA ALA A 65 -11.78 -1.73 11.21
C ALA A 65 -10.89 -0.58 11.70
N ASP A 66 -10.24 -0.75 12.84
CA ASP A 66 -9.29 0.23 13.39
C ASP A 66 -8.17 0.50 12.40
N TYR A 67 -7.62 -0.55 11.77
CA TYR A 67 -6.62 -0.40 10.71
C TYR A 67 -7.15 0.34 9.46
N LEU A 68 -8.37 0.07 9.03
CA LEU A 68 -8.96 0.73 7.86
C LEU A 68 -9.26 2.22 8.14
N ASN A 69 -9.71 2.54 9.35
CA ASN A 69 -10.05 3.90 9.78
C ASN A 69 -8.80 4.71 10.17
N HIS A 70 -7.84 4.07 10.84
CA HIS A 70 -6.65 4.68 11.42
C HIS A 70 -5.39 3.88 11.08
N PRO A 71 -5.02 3.78 9.79
CA PRO A 71 -3.84 3.03 9.39
C PRO A 71 -2.55 3.62 9.98
N PRO A 72 -1.70 2.83 10.66
CA PRO A 72 -0.52 3.33 11.40
C PRO A 72 0.44 4.17 10.56
N ALA A 73 0.61 3.84 9.28
CA ALA A 73 1.47 4.54 8.34
C ALA A 73 0.70 5.29 7.25
N GLY A 74 -0.62 5.50 7.41
CA GLY A 74 -1.45 6.19 6.42
C GLY A 74 -1.07 7.65 6.17
N HIS A 75 -0.38 8.27 7.12
CA HIS A 75 0.13 9.64 7.01
C HIS A 75 1.16 9.81 5.87
N LEU A 76 1.80 8.74 5.40
CA LEU A 76 2.73 8.79 4.26
C LEU A 76 2.03 9.10 2.93
N ARG A 77 0.73 8.76 2.80
CA ARG A 77 -0.14 9.07 1.64
C ARG A 77 0.50 8.74 0.28
N GLU A 78 1.33 7.69 0.23
CA GLU A 78 1.94 7.23 -1.03
C GLU A 78 0.91 6.40 -1.81
N ARG A 79 0.75 6.66 -3.11
CA ARG A 79 -0.02 5.77 -4.00
C ARG A 79 0.66 4.42 -4.11
N TYR A 80 -0.08 3.34 -4.31
CA TYR A 80 0.47 2.01 -4.54
C TYR A 80 1.24 2.00 -5.85
N TYR A 81 0.60 2.32 -6.96
CA TYR A 81 1.29 2.41 -8.25
C TYR A 81 2.13 3.69 -8.36
N THR A 82 3.41 3.53 -8.70
CA THR A 82 4.30 4.65 -9.11
C THR A 82 4.69 4.43 -10.55
N GLY A 83 4.12 5.23 -11.45
CA GLY A 83 4.44 5.23 -12.87
C GLY A 83 3.18 5.31 -13.69
N GLY A 84 3.02 6.44 -14.37
CA GLY A 84 1.93 6.70 -15.30
C GLY A 84 1.78 5.59 -16.32
N ASN A 85 0.61 5.54 -16.94
CA ASN A 85 0.29 4.60 -17.98
C ASN A 85 1.48 4.59 -18.97
N ARG A 86 1.91 3.43 -19.50
CA ARG A 86 2.96 3.43 -20.56
C ARG A 86 2.56 4.36 -21.72
N ASN A 87 1.26 4.61 -21.86
CA ASN A 87 0.61 5.50 -22.81
C ASN A 87 0.76 7.00 -22.48
N ASP A 88 1.09 7.37 -21.23
CA ASP A 88 1.27 8.76 -20.78
C ASP A 88 2.70 9.27 -21.01
N ARG A 89 3.60 8.42 -21.52
CA ARG A 89 4.90 8.89 -21.99
C ARG A 89 4.66 9.76 -23.23
N PRO A 90 5.10 11.04 -23.24
CA PRO A 90 5.02 11.83 -24.46
C PRO A 90 5.78 11.07 -25.54
N ARG A 91 5.07 10.68 -26.61
CA ARG A 91 5.73 10.20 -27.83
C ARG A 91 6.67 11.31 -28.22
N LEU A 92 7.98 11.04 -28.22
CA LEU A 92 8.95 11.94 -28.81
C LEU A 92 8.43 12.23 -30.22
N ARG A 93 7.85 13.43 -30.43
CA ARG A 93 7.53 13.91 -31.77
C ARG A 93 8.87 13.90 -32.48
N GLY A 94 9.00 13.00 -33.44
CA GLY A 94 10.19 12.89 -34.26
C GLY A 94 10.59 14.30 -34.70
N ALA A 95 11.84 14.64 -34.44
CA ALA A 95 12.48 15.76 -35.09
C ALA A 95 12.38 15.50 -36.59
N ALA A 96 11.48 16.22 -37.26
CA ALA A 96 11.48 16.33 -38.70
C ALA A 96 12.73 17.16 -39.04
N ALA A 97 13.70 16.51 -39.66
CA ALA A 97 14.70 17.15 -40.50
C ALA A 97 14.16 17.26 -41.92
#